data_AF-A0A1C5MUF6-F1
#
_entry.id   AF-A0A1C5MUF6-F1
#
_cell.length_a   1.000
_cell.length_b   1.000
_cell.length_c   1.000
_cell.angle_alpha   90.00
_cell.angle_beta   90.00
_cell.angle_gamma   90.00
#
_symmetry.space_group_name_H-M   'P 1'
#
loop_
_entity.id
_entity.type
_entity.pdbx_description
1 polymer ?
#
loop_
_entity_poly.entity_id
_entity_poly.type
_entity_poly.pdbx_seq_one_letter_code
_entity_poly.pdbx_strand_id
1 'polypeptide(L)' 'MKIFYLAQENFHCVAYADNEQTAFEKMKETHKSVLEILGLPLDITQWRIEEFTPDLYDGVLCFY' A
#
# COMPACT_ATOMS: atom_id res chain seq x y z
N MET A 1 -0.44 -12.72 -8.84
CA MET A 1 -1.47 -11.98 -8.09
C MET A 1 -1.30 -12.20 -6.59
N LYS A 2 -0.73 -11.20 -5.93
CA LYS A 2 -0.46 -11.13 -4.50
C LYS A 2 -1.19 -9.91 -3.92
N ILE A 3 -1.31 -9.87 -2.60
CA ILE A 3 -1.87 -8.72 -1.87
C ILE A 3 -0.71 -7.97 -1.23
N PHE A 4 -0.69 -6.65 -1.37
CA PHE A 4 0.30 -5.78 -0.74
C PHE A 4 -0.38 -4.76 0.15
N TYR A 5 0.18 -4.55 1.34
CA TYR A 5 -0.11 -3.42 2.21
C TYR A 5 0.82 -2.30 1.89
N LEU A 6 0.27 -1.11 1.68
CA LEU A 6 1.03 0.11 1.55
C LEU A 6 0.63 1.02 2.69
N ALA A 7 1.61 1.43 3.48
CA ALA A 7 1.40 2.33 4.60
C ALA A 7 2.39 3.50 4.51
N GLN A 8 1.86 4.70 4.70
CA GLN A 8 2.65 5.90 4.94
C GLN A 8 1.92 6.85 5.87
N GLU A 9 2.57 7.21 6.98
CA GLU A 9 1.95 7.98 8.06
C GLU A 9 0.58 7.40 8.47
N ASN A 10 -0.51 8.16 8.27
CA ASN A 10 -1.87 7.74 8.57
C ASN A 10 -2.61 7.14 7.36
N PHE A 11 -1.98 7.11 6.19
CA PHE A 11 -2.56 6.55 4.99
C PHE A 11 -2.20 5.07 4.85
N HIS A 12 -3.21 4.23 4.75
CA HIS A 12 -3.07 2.80 4.61
C HIS A 12 -3.97 2.32 3.47
N CYS A 13 -3.44 1.47 2.60
CA CYS A 13 -4.26 0.86 1.55
C CYS A 13 -3.77 -0.54 1.19
N VAL A 14 -4.64 -1.26 0.48
CA VAL A 14 -4.37 -2.61 0.00
C VAL A 14 -4.41 -2.62 -1.52
N ALA A 15 -3.43 -3.25 -2.16
CA ALA A 15 -3.37 -3.39 -3.61
C ALA A 15 -3.12 -4.84 -4.02
N TYR A 16 -3.83 -5.27 -5.07
CA TYR A 16 -3.60 -6.54 -5.75
C TYR A 16 -2.61 -6.32 -6.90
N ALA A 17 -1.45 -6.96 -6.82
CA ALA A 17 -0.37 -6.80 -7.80
C ALA A 17 0.55 -8.03 -7.86
N ASP A 18 1.45 -8.06 -8.84
CA ASP A 18 2.44 -9.15 -8.95
C ASP A 18 3.73 -8.87 -8.16
N ASN A 19 4.01 -7.60 -7.86
CA ASN A 19 5.16 -7.14 -7.10
C ASN A 19 4.88 -5.78 -6.44
N GLU A 20 5.75 -5.37 -5.52
CA GLU A 20 5.66 -4.12 -4.76
C GLU A 20 5.60 -2.88 -5.66
N GLN A 21 6.43 -2.83 -6.70
CA GLN A 21 6.45 -1.69 -7.63
C GLN A 21 5.10 -1.51 -8.32
N THR A 22 4.49 -2.60 -8.75
CA THR A 22 3.19 -2.60 -9.42
C THR A 22 2.07 -2.23 -8.45
N ALA A 23 2.17 -2.67 -7.19
CA ALA A 23 1.24 -2.27 -6.13
C ALA A 23 1.31 -0.77 -5.88
N PHE A 24 2.53 -0.22 -5.77
CA PHE A 24 2.78 1.20 -5.55
C PHE A 24 2.27 2.06 -6.70
N GLU A 25 2.58 1.71 -7.95
CA GLU A 25 2.12 2.47 -9.12
C GLU A 25 0.59 2.48 -9.22
N LYS A 26 -0.08 1.35 -8.97
CA LYS A 26 -1.55 1.29 -8.94
C LYS A 26 -2.15 2.18 -7.86
N MET A 27 -1.58 2.14 -6.65
CA MET A 27 -2.00 2.98 -5.53
C MET A 27 -1.82 4.47 -5.87
N LYS A 28 -0.65 4.82 -6.41
CA LYS A 28 -0.30 6.19 -6.83
C LYS A 28 -1.23 6.71 -7.91
N GLU A 29 -1.53 5.93 -8.94
CA GLU A 29 -2.44 6.31 -10.02
C GLU A 29 -3.88 6.50 -9.52
N THR A 30 -4.36 5.57 -8.69
CA THR A 30 -5.74 5.57 -8.18
C THR A 30 -5.99 6.70 -7.19
N HIS A 31 -5.01 7.01 -6.34
CA HIS A 31 -5.15 7.95 -5.23
C HIS A 31 -4.33 9.23 -5.39
N LYS A 32 -3.79 9.52 -6.59
CA LYS A 32 -2.88 10.66 -6.84
C LYS A 32 -3.32 11.96 -6.17
N SER A 33 -4.56 12.39 -6.42
CA SER A 33 -5.09 13.65 -5.86
C SER A 33 -5.15 13.63 -4.34
N VAL A 34 -5.45 12.48 -3.72
CA VAL A 34 -5.48 12.33 -2.26
C VAL A 34 -4.07 12.42 -1.69
N LEU A 35 -3.11 11.72 -2.31
CA LEU A 35 -1.70 11.79 -1.90
C LEU A 35 -1.17 13.22 -1.98
N GLU A 36 -1.49 13.94 -3.05
CA GLU A 36 -1.10 15.34 -3.23
C GLU A 36 -1.73 16.27 -2.17
N ILE A 37 -3.03 16.11 -1.88
CA ILE A 37 -3.74 16.90 -0.84
C ILE A 37 -3.15 16.63 0.54
N LEU A 38 -2.79 15.38 0.82
CA LEU A 38 -2.20 14.97 2.09
C LEU A 38 -0.70 15.27 2.17
N GLY A 39 -0.06 15.72 1.07
CA GLY A 39 1.38 15.96 1.01
C GLY A 39 2.22 14.67 1.14
N LEU A 40 1.63 13.52 0.84
CA LEU A 40 2.31 12.23 0.95
C LEU A 40 3.31 12.04 -0.19
N PRO A 41 4.45 11.37 0.08
CA PRO A 41 5.50 11.21 -0.91
C PRO A 41 5.07 10.29 -2.06
N LEU A 42 5.49 10.65 -3.28
CA LEU A 42 5.29 9.85 -4.48
C LEU A 42 6.51 8.96 -4.81
N ASP A 43 7.42 8.83 -3.86
CA ASP A 43 8.61 7.97 -3.92
C ASP A 43 8.36 6.70 -3.12
N ILE A 44 8.43 5.55 -3.80
CA ILE A 44 8.21 4.21 -3.23
C ILE A 44 9.10 3.90 -2.03
N THR A 45 10.31 4.45 -1.99
CA THR A 45 11.29 4.18 -0.91
C THR A 45 10.85 4.74 0.44
N GLN A 46 9.90 5.66 0.44
CA GLN A 46 9.35 6.27 1.64
C GLN A 46 8.13 5.52 2.17
N TRP A 47 7.66 4.49 1.47
CA TRP A 47 6.49 3.72 1.85
C TRP A 47 6.89 2.39 2.48
N ARG A 48 6.14 2.00 3.52
CA ARG A 48 6.18 0.63 4.00
C ARG A 48 5.30 -0.20 3.10
N ILE A 49 5.90 -1.12 2.35
CA ILE A 49 5.19 -2.05 1.47
C ILE A 49 5.46 -3.48 1.93
N GLU A 50 4.40 -4.21 2.25
CA GLU A 50 4.50 -5.57 2.76
C GLU A 50 3.59 -6.50 1.96
N GLU A 51 4.15 -7.61 1.45
CA GLU A 51 3.35 -8.68 0.88
C GLU A 51 2.56 -9.39 1.99
N PHE A 52 1.24 -9.49 1.81
CA PHE A 52 0.41 -10.31 2.68
C PHE A 52 0.85 -11.76 2.59
N THR A 53 1.20 -12.32 3.73
CA THR A 53 1.32 -13.77 3.90
C THR A 53 0.35 -14.21 5.00
N PRO A 54 -0.33 -15.36 4.83
CA PRO A 54 -1.21 -15.91 5.87
C PRO A 54 -0.51 -16.20 7.21
N ASP A 55 0.83 -16.22 7.21
CA ASP A 55 1.63 -16.44 8.41
C ASP A 55 1.97 -15.12 9.14
N LEU A 56 1.93 -13.96 8.44
CA LEU A 56 2.22 -12.65 9.05
C LEU A 56 1.05 -12.10 9.86
N TYR A 57 -0.16 -12.52 9.53
CA TYR A 57 -1.42 -12.09 10.13
C TYR A 57 -2.20 -13.36 10.42
N ASP A 58 -2.90 -13.50 11.55
CA ASP A 58 -3.70 -14.69 11.92
C ASP A 58 -4.92 -14.94 11.00
N GLY A 59 -4.77 -14.72 9.68
CA GLY A 59 -5.83 -14.69 8.68
C GLY A 59 -6.76 -13.48 8.79
N VAL A 60 -6.54 -12.56 9.73
CA VAL A 60 -7.44 -11.44 10.00
C VAL A 60 -6.79 -10.10 9.66
N LEU A 61 -7.43 -9.38 8.75
CA LEU A 61 -7.16 -7.98 8.48
C LEU A 61 -8.12 -7.10 9.25
N CYS A 62 -7.60 -6.38 10.25
CA CYS A 62 -8.34 -5.37 10.97
C CYS A 62 -7.88 -3.98 10.48
N PHE A 63 -8.80 -3.22 9.88
CA PHE A 63 -8.64 -1.78 9.68
C PHE A 63 -9.31 -1.09 10.88
N TYR A 64 -8.57 -0.22 11.57
CA TYR A 64 -9.11 0.67 12.61
C TYR A 64 -9.45 2.03 12.01
#